data_AF-A0A352T9Y0-F1
#
_entry.id   AF-A0A352T9Y0-F1
#
_cell.length_a   1.000
_cell.length_b   1.000
_cell.length_c   1.000
_cell.angle_alpha   90.00
_cell.angle_beta   90.00
_cell.angle_gamma   90.00
#
_symmetry.space_group_name_H-M   'P 1'
#
loop_
_entity.id
_entity.type
_entity.pdbx_description
1 polymer ?
#
loop_
_entity_poly.entity_id
_entity_poly.type
_entity_poly.pdbx_seq_one_letter_code
_entity_poly.pdbx_strand_id
1 'polypeptide(L)'
;MAEKTTKAKASKKKTLIIVESPAKAKTIEHYLGTGYTVKASMGHLIDLPKSRMAINVDQNFEPEYITVRGRAKLLKELQKDAKNSDVVLLASDNDREGEAIS
;
A
#
# COMPACT_ATOMS: atom_id res chain seq x y z
N MET A 1 -2.44 27.79 -42.88
CA MET A 1 -1.78 26.98 -41.82
C MET A 1 -2.65 27.10 -40.58
N ALA A 2 -3.44 26.08 -40.26
CA ALA A 2 -4.37 26.11 -39.13
C ALA A 2 -3.69 25.48 -37.90
N GLU A 3 -3.49 26.29 -36.88
CA GLU A 3 -2.85 25.94 -35.61
C GLU A 3 -3.81 25.05 -34.81
N LYS A 4 -3.51 23.74 -34.75
CA LYS A 4 -4.23 22.79 -33.90
C LYS A 4 -3.78 23.01 -32.46
N THR A 5 -4.53 23.77 -31.68
CA THR A 5 -4.40 23.85 -30.22
C THR A 5 -4.68 22.47 -29.61
N THR A 6 -3.63 21.76 -29.20
CA THR A 6 -3.71 20.54 -28.43
C THR A 6 -4.09 20.89 -26.98
N LYS A 7 -5.36 20.71 -26.60
CA LYS A 7 -5.77 20.79 -25.19
C LYS A 7 -5.01 19.72 -24.41
N ALA A 8 -4.05 20.14 -23.58
CA ALA A 8 -3.39 19.27 -22.61
C ALA A 8 -4.46 18.68 -21.67
N LYS A 9 -4.64 17.37 -21.73
CA LYS A 9 -5.54 16.63 -20.86
C LYS A 9 -4.93 16.69 -19.46
N ALA A 10 -5.49 17.49 -18.56
CA ALA A 10 -5.04 17.59 -17.18
C ALA A 10 -4.92 16.17 -16.60
N SER A 11 -3.70 15.75 -16.24
CA SER A 11 -3.47 14.48 -15.59
C SER A 11 -4.20 14.52 -14.25
N LYS A 12 -5.33 13.81 -14.16
CA LYS A 12 -6.05 13.64 -12.89
C LYS A 12 -5.04 13.15 -11.87
N LYS A 13 -4.83 13.93 -10.80
CA LYS A 13 -4.00 13.51 -9.67
C LYS A 13 -4.50 12.15 -9.19
N LYS A 14 -3.60 11.18 -9.09
CA LYS A 14 -3.96 9.80 -8.73
C LYS A 14 -3.62 9.57 -7.27
N THR A 15 -4.65 9.29 -6.48
CA THR A 15 -4.49 8.89 -5.08
C THR A 15 -4.47 7.37 -5.00
N LEU A 16 -3.43 6.80 -4.41
CA LEU A 16 -3.37 5.38 -4.06
C LEU A 16 -3.94 5.19 -2.66
N ILE A 17 -4.84 4.21 -2.50
CA ILE A 17 -5.36 3.79 -1.21
C ILE A 17 -4.95 2.34 -1.00
N ILE A 18 -4.30 2.05 0.13
CA ILE A 18 -3.89 0.70 0.50
C ILE A 18 -4.75 0.23 1.67
N VAL A 19 -5.38 -0.94 1.50
CA VAL A 19 -6.19 -1.61 2.51
C VAL A 19 -5.64 -3.01 2.78
N GLU A 20 -6.05 -3.65 3.88
CA GLU A 20 -5.59 -4.99 4.21
C GLU A 20 -6.18 -6.10 3.30
N SER A 21 -7.47 -5.97 2.91
CA SER A 21 -8.24 -7.07 2.31
C SER A 21 -8.83 -6.73 0.94
N PRO A 22 -8.95 -7.72 0.02
CA PRO A 22 -9.53 -7.50 -1.31
C PRO A 22 -11.00 -7.08 -1.29
N ALA A 23 -11.75 -7.53 -0.28
CA ALA A 23 -13.15 -7.19 -0.14
C ALA A 23 -13.32 -5.68 0.12
N LYS A 24 -12.54 -5.13 1.07
CA LYS A 24 -12.52 -3.68 1.34
C LYS A 24 -12.07 -2.89 0.12
N ALA A 25 -11.06 -3.38 -0.61
CA ALA A 25 -10.57 -2.72 -1.80
C ALA A 25 -11.68 -2.52 -2.83
N LYS A 26 -12.44 -3.58 -3.14
CA LYS A 26 -13.58 -3.52 -4.07
C LYS A 26 -14.67 -2.56 -3.60
N THR A 27 -15.01 -2.60 -2.31
CA THR A 27 -16.04 -1.75 -1.73
C THR A 27 -15.66 -0.27 -1.79
N ILE A 28 -14.43 0.07 -1.38
CA ILE A 28 -13.95 1.46 -1.38
C ILE A 28 -13.77 1.98 -2.81
N GLU A 29 -13.27 1.15 -3.73
CA GLU A 29 -13.14 1.52 -5.14
C GLU A 29 -14.51 1.84 -5.77
N HIS A 30 -15.54 1.07 -5.43
CA HIS A 30 -16.92 1.35 -5.85
C HIS A 30 -17.43 2.70 -5.33
N TYR A 31 -17.14 3.05 -4.07
CA TYR A 31 -17.60 4.31 -3.48
C TYR A 31 -16.87 5.55 -4.00
N LEU A 32 -15.56 5.46 -4.23
CA LEU A 32 -14.73 6.63 -4.58
C LEU A 32 -14.69 6.91 -6.09
N GLY A 33 -14.75 5.86 -6.91
CA GLY A 33 -14.74 5.97 -8.37
C GLY A 33 -13.44 6.58 -8.94
N THR A 34 -13.58 7.37 -10.01
CA THR A 34 -12.42 7.78 -10.83
C THR A 34 -11.48 8.76 -10.13
N GLY A 35 -10.18 8.48 -10.18
CA GLY A 35 -9.13 9.32 -9.57
C GLY A 35 -8.44 8.64 -8.38
N TYR A 36 -9.04 7.57 -7.87
CA TYR A 36 -8.46 6.71 -6.86
C TYR A 36 -8.02 5.39 -7.48
N THR A 37 -6.95 4.83 -6.95
CA THR A 37 -6.54 3.45 -7.20
C THR A 37 -6.51 2.76 -5.84
N VAL A 38 -7.30 1.71 -5.66
CA VAL A 38 -7.38 0.99 -4.39
C VAL A 38 -6.67 -0.36 -4.52
N LYS A 39 -5.76 -0.66 -3.60
CA LYS A 39 -4.95 -1.89 -3.60
C LYS A 39 -5.04 -2.58 -2.25
N ALA A 40 -4.99 -3.91 -2.26
CA ALA A 40 -4.96 -4.71 -1.04
C ALA A 40 -3.53 -5.21 -0.74
N SER A 41 -3.07 -5.07 0.50
CA SER A 41 -1.82 -5.65 0.99
C SER A 41 -1.91 -7.16 1.20
N MET A 42 -3.13 -7.70 1.25
CA MET A 42 -3.44 -9.11 1.51
C MET A 42 -2.94 -9.56 2.88
N GLY A 43 -3.12 -8.70 3.90
CA GLY A 43 -2.60 -8.85 5.26
C GLY A 43 -1.20 -8.25 5.43
N HIS A 44 -0.41 -8.80 6.36
CA HIS A 44 0.95 -8.34 6.64
C HIS A 44 1.93 -8.62 5.49
N LEU A 45 2.75 -7.61 5.16
CA LEU A 45 3.84 -7.72 4.20
C LEU A 45 5.19 -8.05 4.87
N ILE A 46 5.31 -7.72 6.16
CA ILE A 46 6.49 -7.95 7.00
C ILE A 46 6.09 -8.75 8.24
N ASP A 47 7.00 -9.59 8.73
CA ASP A 47 6.79 -10.44 9.91
C ASP A 47 8.14 -10.77 10.55
N LEU A 48 8.13 -11.34 11.75
CA LEU A 48 9.34 -11.86 12.39
C LEU A 48 9.85 -13.13 11.65
N PRO A 49 11.17 -13.33 11.56
CA PRO A 49 11.76 -14.60 11.15
C PRO A 49 11.22 -15.79 11.94
N LYS A 50 10.56 -16.73 11.27
CA LYS A 50 9.98 -17.93 11.93
C LYS A 50 11.00 -18.89 12.54
N SER A 51 12.24 -18.85 12.06
CA SER A 51 13.26 -19.85 12.38
C SER A 51 14.31 -19.39 13.39
N ARG A 52 14.23 -18.15 13.89
CA ARG A 52 15.16 -17.63 14.90
C ARG A 52 14.47 -16.68 15.88
N MET A 53 15.05 -16.53 17.07
CA MET A 53 14.66 -15.47 17.99
C MET A 53 15.08 -14.13 17.37
N ALA A 54 14.08 -13.37 16.93
CA ALA A 54 14.24 -12.13 16.17
C ALA A 54 14.00 -10.88 17.03
N ILE A 55 14.13 -11.01 18.36
CA ILE A 55 13.94 -9.93 19.31
C ILE A 55 15.25 -9.78 20.07
N ASN A 56 15.86 -8.60 19.99
CA ASN A 56 17.09 -8.31 20.71
C ASN A 56 16.78 -7.83 22.13
N VAL A 57 16.89 -8.74 23.10
CA VAL A 57 16.62 -8.45 24.51
C VAL A 57 17.61 -7.45 25.13
N ASP A 58 18.81 -7.35 24.57
CA ASP A 58 19.87 -6.45 25.05
C ASP A 58 19.74 -5.05 24.44
N GLN A 59 18.96 -4.91 23.36
CA GLN A 59 18.69 -3.64 22.67
C GLN A 59 17.20 -3.29 22.75
N ASN A 60 16.68 -3.05 23.96
CA ASN A 60 15.30 -2.60 24.19
C ASN A 60 14.23 -3.43 23.47
N PHE A 61 14.42 -4.75 23.34
CA PHE A 61 13.52 -5.65 22.63
C PHE A 61 13.31 -5.27 21.15
N GLU A 62 14.35 -4.74 20.49
CA GLU A 62 14.28 -4.38 19.07
C GLU A 62 13.94 -5.61 18.20
N PRO A 63 12.84 -5.57 17.43
CA PRO A 63 12.45 -6.67 16.56
C PRO A 63 13.14 -6.58 15.20
N GLU A 64 13.58 -7.73 14.69
CA GLU A 64 14.00 -7.87 13.30
C GLU A 64 12.80 -8.30 12.43
N TYR A 65 12.42 -7.47 11.47
CA TYR A 65 11.37 -7.78 10.50
C TYR A 65 11.94 -8.25 9.17
N ILE A 66 11.29 -9.25 8.58
CA ILE A 66 11.56 -9.74 7.23
C ILE A 66 10.31 -9.66 6.36
N THR A 67 10.49 -9.53 5.05
CA THR A 67 9.36 -9.66 4.12
C THR A 67 8.83 -11.09 4.13
N VAL A 68 7.51 -11.24 4.26
CA VAL A 68 6.85 -12.56 4.23
C VAL A 68 7.13 -13.26 2.89
N ARG A 69 7.46 -14.55 2.95
CA ARG A 69 7.74 -15.37 1.75
C ARG A 69 6.58 -15.29 0.76
N GLY A 70 6.89 -15.06 -0.52
CA GLY A 70 5.89 -14.93 -1.58
C GLY A 70 5.27 -13.53 -1.72
N ARG A 71 5.50 -12.59 -0.79
CA ARG A 71 4.97 -11.22 -0.86
C ARG A 71 5.87 -10.22 -1.58
N ALA A 72 7.09 -10.61 -1.95
CA ALA A 72 8.07 -9.71 -2.58
C ALA A 72 7.55 -9.05 -3.87
N LYS A 73 6.78 -9.78 -4.69
CA LYS A 73 6.18 -9.22 -5.92
C LYS A 73 5.14 -8.14 -5.59
N LEU A 74 4.25 -8.43 -4.64
CA LEU A 74 3.21 -7.49 -4.19
C LEU A 74 3.84 -6.23 -3.59
N LEU A 75 4.87 -6.38 -2.76
CA LEU A 75 5.60 -5.25 -2.20
C LEU A 75 6.19 -4.35 -3.30
N LYS A 76 6.81 -4.93 -4.32
CA LYS A 76 7.34 -4.17 -5.46
C LYS A 76 6.25 -3.45 -6.25
N GLU A 77 5.11 -4.10 -6.44
CA GLU A 77 3.95 -3.48 -7.11
C GLU A 77 3.40 -2.30 -6.31
N LEU A 78 3.18 -2.46 -5.00
CA LEU A 78 2.72 -1.38 -4.12
C LEU A 78 3.71 -0.22 -4.06
N GLN A 79 5.02 -0.51 -3.98
CA GLN A 79 6.07 0.52 -4.04
C GLN A 79 6.06 1.27 -5.37
N LYS A 80 5.84 0.56 -6.49
CA LYS A 80 5.73 1.18 -7.81
C LYS A 80 4.50 2.07 -7.89
N ASP A 81 3.35 1.59 -7.45
CA ASP A 81 2.09 2.34 -7.48
C ASP A 81 2.17 3.58 -6.57
N ALA A 82 2.79 3.46 -5.40
CA ALA A 82 3.03 4.57 -4.48
C ALA A 82 3.91 5.66 -5.12
N LYS A 83 5.00 5.28 -5.79
CA LYS A 83 5.89 6.23 -6.51
C LYS A 83 5.20 6.96 -7.66
N ASN A 84 4.17 6.35 -8.26
CA ASN A 84 3.44 6.94 -9.39
C ASN A 84 2.19 7.71 -8.95
N SER A 85 1.93 7.80 -7.65
CA SER A 85 0.75 8.46 -7.08
C SER A 85 1.15 9.77 -6.41
N ASP A 86 0.26 10.76 -6.47
CA ASP A 86 0.51 12.07 -5.82
C ASP A 86 0.33 11.97 -4.30
N VAL A 87 -0.58 11.09 -3.86
CA VAL A 87 -0.93 10.86 -2.46
C VAL A 87 -1.11 9.37 -2.23
N VAL A 88 -0.59 8.88 -1.11
CA VAL A 88 -0.81 7.52 -0.61
C VAL A 88 -1.61 7.62 0.68
N LEU A 89 -2.75 6.94 0.75
CA LEU A 89 -3.58 6.82 1.93
C LEU A 89 -3.54 5.38 2.43
N LEU A 90 -3.29 5.21 3.72
CA LEU A 90 -3.35 3.94 4.41
C LEU A 90 -4.73 3.85 5.07
N ALA A 91 -5.53 2.89 4.65
CA ALA A 91 -6.91 2.70 5.09
C ALA A 91 -7.07 1.31 5.71
N SER A 92 -6.18 0.99 6.66
CA SER A 92 -6.31 -0.17 7.54
C SER A 92 -7.39 0.07 8.59
N ASP A 93 -7.79 -0.99 9.28
CA ASP A 93 -8.75 -0.87 10.38
C ASP A 93 -8.23 -0.02 11.53
N ASN A 94 -9.17 0.62 12.25
CA ASN A 94 -8.86 1.44 13.41
C ASN A 94 -8.69 0.57 14.67
N ASP A 95 -7.83 -0.44 14.57
CA ASP A 95 -7.46 -1.34 15.64
C ASP A 95 -5.95 -1.55 15.68
N ARG A 96 -5.49 -2.29 16.70
CA ARG A 96 -4.06 -2.55 16.91
C ARG A 96 -3.41 -3.28 15.73
N GLU A 97 -4.14 -4.14 15.03
CA GLU A 97 -3.61 -4.86 13.88
C GLU A 97 -3.47 -3.91 12.68
N GLY A 98 -4.47 -3.06 12.47
CA GLY A 98 -4.45 -2.04 11.44
C GLY A 98 -3.37 -0.99 11.64
N GLU A 99 -3.09 -0.57 12.88
CA GLU A 99 -1.95 0.30 13.22
C GLU A 99 -0.60 -0.37 12.95
N ALA A 100 -0.49 -1.68 13.18
CA ALA A 100 0.72 -2.44 12.89
C ALA A 100 0.94 -2.68 11.38
N ILE A 101 -0.12 -2.56 10.57
CA ILE A 101 -0.10 -2.75 9.11
C ILE A 101 0.15 -1.43 8.37
N SER A 102 -0.35 -0.31 8.90
CA SER A 102 -0.27 1.02 8.26
C SER A 102 1.16 1.55 8.18
#